data_AF-A0A9X8H920-F1
#
_entry.id   AF-A0A9X8H920-F1
#
_cell.length_a   1.000
_cell.length_b   1.000
_cell.length_c   1.000
_cell.angle_alpha   90.00
_cell.angle_beta   90.00
_cell.angle_gamma   90.00
#
_symmetry.space_group_name_H-M   'P 1'
#
loop_
_entity.id
_entity.type
_entity.pdbx_description
1 polymer ?
#
loop_
_entity_poly.entity_id
_entity_poly.type
_entity_poly.pdbx_seq_one_letter_code
_entity_poly.pdbx_strand_id
1 'polypeptide(L)'
;MLRRLQKSYLSFLWSTLCLKDHRSRPTSVADFSTRRKLSNDERVAAYQLLLERTIGVRSAIDIKTAIKAVPHEGRQTLRSTAALSGIPKTAILRHMKEPHGLAARTSQLKPLLTDDNMLERLWFAVSFKQIFDGKIGIWPFVEEVAAVRSSKNRPKGTLELAPQSVNADGYQDMVMNEVVPAIQVKMPRGVVVKLQLDNASPHRCVTTELIAHHGVDSIEVANQPPNVLDLEFYKSVQSLQQQKVARSIGELIAAVEEAFYELPVTILGKTFITLQKV
;
A
#
# COMPACT_ATOMS: atom_id res chain seq x y z
N MET A 1 16.85 18.45 11.46
CA MET A 1 16.93 17.41 12.51
C MET A 1 16.25 16.11 12.07
N LEU A 2 16.44 15.71 10.80
CA LEU A 2 15.79 14.57 10.12
C LEU A 2 16.79 13.92 9.13
N ARG A 3 18.08 13.91 9.53
CA ARG A 3 19.22 13.33 8.77
C ARG A 3 20.28 12.68 9.68
N ARG A 4 19.91 12.16 10.84
CA ARG A 4 20.84 11.39 11.71
C ARG A 4 20.10 10.21 12.34
N LEU A 5 20.77 9.03 12.31
CA LEU A 5 20.43 7.73 12.92
C LEU A 5 19.39 6.93 12.08
N GLN A 6 19.74 6.00 11.17
CA GLN A 6 20.62 4.83 11.31
C GLN A 6 21.38 4.51 10.00
N LYS A 7 22.39 5.34 9.68
CA LYS A 7 23.56 4.88 8.92
C LYS A 7 24.73 4.87 9.90
N SER A 8 25.06 3.69 10.40
CA SER A 8 26.37 3.33 10.94
C SER A 8 26.26 1.93 11.53
N TYR A 9 26.88 0.94 10.89
CA TYR A 9 27.75 0.00 11.59
C TYR A 9 28.77 -0.58 10.59
N LEU A 10 29.96 0.03 10.68
CA LEU A 10 31.33 -0.47 10.48
C LEU A 10 31.76 -1.17 9.17
N SER A 11 32.51 -0.36 8.42
CA SER A 11 33.75 -0.66 7.71
C SER A 11 34.81 -1.46 8.52
N PHE A 12 35.49 -2.38 7.82
CA PHE A 12 36.87 -2.88 7.98
C PHE A 12 37.26 -3.74 9.19
N LEU A 13 37.64 -5.01 8.94
CA LEU A 13 39.03 -5.52 9.08
C LEU A 13 39.12 -7.03 8.79
N TRP A 14 40.05 -7.39 7.91
CA TRP A 14 40.56 -8.74 7.72
C TRP A 14 41.59 -9.03 8.81
N SER A 15 41.38 -10.07 9.64
CA SER A 15 42.49 -10.78 10.32
C SER A 15 42.04 -12.12 10.89
N THR A 16 42.82 -13.13 10.52
CA THR A 16 43.05 -14.43 11.14
C THR A 16 43.13 -14.36 12.67
N LEU A 17 42.31 -15.14 13.39
CA LEU A 17 42.82 -15.97 14.50
C LEU A 17 41.85 -17.08 14.92
N CYS A 18 42.49 -18.22 15.17
CA CYS A 18 42.06 -19.46 15.80
C CYS A 18 41.22 -19.28 17.08
N LEU A 19 40.16 -20.07 17.25
CA LEU A 19 39.66 -20.45 18.57
C LEU A 19 39.32 -21.95 18.61
N LYS A 20 40.03 -22.63 19.50
CA LYS A 20 39.91 -24.03 19.90
C LYS A 20 38.56 -24.25 20.58
N ASP A 21 37.84 -25.30 20.19
CA ASP A 21 36.78 -25.88 21.02
C ASP A 21 37.40 -27.01 21.86
N HIS A 22 37.45 -26.80 23.17
CA HIS A 22 37.76 -27.80 24.17
C HIS A 22 36.47 -28.52 24.55
N ARG A 23 36.23 -29.70 23.95
CA ARG A 23 35.31 -30.69 24.50
C ARG A 23 36.01 -32.05 24.66
N SER A 24 36.27 -32.34 25.94
CA SER A 24 36.32 -33.63 26.63
C SER A 24 36.70 -34.88 25.82
N ARG A 25 37.91 -35.40 26.10
CA ARG A 25 38.35 -36.74 25.69
C ARG A 25 37.43 -37.82 26.27
N PRO A 26 36.93 -38.77 25.47
CA PRO A 26 36.53 -40.06 25.98
C PRO A 26 37.80 -40.86 26.31
N THR A 27 37.94 -41.22 27.58
CA THR A 27 38.86 -42.22 28.09
C THR A 27 38.28 -43.62 27.80
N SER A 28 38.57 -44.18 26.62
CA SER A 28 38.76 -45.61 26.49
C SER A 28 39.63 -45.93 25.27
N VAL A 29 40.63 -46.75 25.52
CA VAL A 29 41.64 -47.19 24.58
C VAL A 29 41.16 -48.52 24.03
N ALA A 30 40.56 -48.51 22.83
CA ALA A 30 40.44 -49.70 21.98
C ALA A 30 40.01 -49.27 20.57
N ASP A 31 40.69 -49.83 19.56
CA ASP A 31 40.45 -49.71 18.11
C ASP A 31 40.94 -48.47 17.37
N PHE A 32 42.26 -48.23 17.43
CA PHE A 32 43.00 -47.56 16.36
C PHE A 32 43.74 -48.60 15.50
N SER A 33 42.99 -49.46 14.81
CA SER A 33 43.53 -50.29 13.73
C SER A 33 43.67 -49.44 12.46
N THR A 34 44.92 -49.06 12.17
CA THR A 34 45.47 -48.72 10.84
C THR A 34 44.68 -47.77 9.94
N ARG A 35 44.95 -46.45 10.05
CA ARG A 35 44.72 -45.53 8.92
C ARG A 35 45.64 -45.92 7.77
N ARG A 36 45.13 -46.73 6.84
CA ARG A 36 45.77 -46.99 5.56
C ARG A 36 46.06 -45.65 4.88
N LYS A 37 47.31 -45.42 4.47
CA LYS A 37 47.65 -44.28 3.60
C LYS A 37 46.97 -44.52 2.26
N LEU A 38 45.91 -43.75 1.98
CA LEU A 38 45.24 -43.77 0.67
C LEU A 38 46.26 -43.41 -0.42
N SER A 39 46.25 -44.16 -1.52
CA SER A 39 47.03 -43.84 -2.73
C SER A 39 46.58 -42.50 -3.32
N ASN A 40 47.39 -41.91 -4.21
CA ASN A 40 46.97 -40.67 -4.88
C ASN A 40 45.66 -40.86 -5.66
N ASP A 41 45.46 -42.00 -6.31
CA ASP A 41 44.24 -42.29 -7.06
C ASP A 41 43.01 -42.42 -6.14
N GLU A 42 43.16 -43.06 -4.98
CA GLU A 42 42.10 -43.18 -3.97
C GLU A 42 41.76 -41.81 -3.36
N ARG A 43 42.76 -40.92 -3.18
CA ARG A 43 42.54 -39.53 -2.73
C ARG A 43 41.81 -38.72 -3.79
N VAL A 44 42.23 -38.81 -5.05
CA VAL A 44 41.58 -38.10 -6.16
C VAL A 44 40.14 -38.57 -6.32
N ALA A 45 39.88 -39.87 -6.23
CA ALA A 45 38.51 -40.40 -6.26
C ALA A 45 37.65 -39.90 -5.08
N ALA A 46 38.23 -39.83 -3.86
CA ALA A 46 37.53 -39.26 -2.71
C ALA A 46 37.27 -37.74 -2.85
N TYR A 47 38.20 -36.99 -3.45
CA TYR A 47 38.01 -35.58 -3.78
C TYR A 47 36.92 -35.39 -4.85
N GLN A 48 36.90 -36.23 -5.88
CA GLN A 48 35.87 -36.21 -6.92
C GLN A 48 34.48 -36.50 -6.34
N LEU A 49 34.35 -37.52 -5.49
CA LEU A 49 33.10 -37.84 -4.79
C LEU A 49 32.65 -36.72 -3.83
N LEU A 50 33.58 -36.02 -3.19
CA LEU A 50 33.26 -34.87 -2.34
C LEU A 50 32.83 -33.63 -3.15
N LEU A 51 33.43 -33.42 -4.33
CA LEU A 51 33.05 -32.37 -5.28
C LEU A 51 31.70 -32.65 -5.95
N GLU A 52 31.36 -33.91 -6.21
CA GLU A 52 30.03 -34.30 -6.67
C GLU A 52 28.96 -34.16 -5.57
N ARG A 53 29.36 -34.28 -4.30
CA ARG A 53 28.48 -34.16 -3.13
C ARG A 53 28.26 -32.72 -2.66
N THR A 54 29.01 -31.75 -3.18
CA THR A 54 28.61 -30.34 -3.07
C THR A 54 27.38 -30.11 -3.93
N ILE A 55 26.22 -30.27 -3.29
CA ILE A 55 24.88 -29.98 -3.82
C ILE A 55 24.94 -28.66 -4.59
N GLY A 56 24.90 -28.77 -5.92
CA GLY A 56 24.83 -27.63 -6.81
C GLY A 56 23.71 -26.70 -6.36
N VAL A 57 24.04 -25.44 -6.15
CA VAL A 57 23.04 -24.40 -5.95
C VAL A 57 22.17 -24.39 -7.21
N ARG A 58 20.97 -24.97 -7.15
CA ARG A 58 20.02 -24.93 -8.27
C ARG A 58 19.86 -23.48 -8.72
N SER A 59 19.91 -23.24 -10.03
CA SER A 59 19.77 -21.87 -10.53
C SER A 59 18.37 -21.34 -10.18
N ALA A 60 18.25 -20.03 -10.05
CA ALA A 60 16.97 -19.37 -9.78
C ALA A 60 15.90 -19.72 -10.85
N ILE A 61 16.33 -20.02 -12.07
CA ILE A 61 15.47 -20.41 -13.19
C ILE A 61 14.91 -21.82 -12.96
N ASP A 62 15.76 -22.77 -12.56
CA ASP A 62 15.35 -24.15 -12.30
C ASP A 62 14.35 -24.24 -11.14
N ILE A 63 14.55 -23.41 -10.10
CA ILE A 63 13.63 -23.29 -8.96
C ILE A 63 12.25 -22.80 -9.44
N LYS A 64 12.21 -21.78 -10.30
CA LYS A 64 10.96 -21.26 -10.85
C LYS A 64 10.24 -22.29 -11.72
N THR A 65 10.96 -22.99 -12.59
CA THR A 65 10.39 -24.01 -13.48
C THR A 65 9.79 -25.16 -12.69
N ALA A 66 10.49 -25.67 -11.69
CA ALA A 66 10.00 -26.75 -10.83
C ALA A 66 8.75 -26.34 -10.02
N ILE A 67 8.70 -25.11 -9.48
CA ILE A 67 7.51 -24.64 -8.76
C ILE A 67 6.33 -24.42 -9.70
N LYS A 68 6.57 -23.93 -10.93
CA LYS A 68 5.54 -23.78 -11.97
C LYS A 68 5.01 -25.13 -12.50
N ALA A 69 5.72 -26.23 -12.30
CA ALA A 69 5.24 -27.56 -12.66
C ALA A 69 4.27 -28.17 -11.63
N VAL A 70 4.31 -27.72 -10.37
CA VAL A 70 3.39 -28.19 -9.31
C VAL A 70 1.95 -27.73 -9.60
N PRO A 71 0.90 -28.56 -9.49
CA PRO A 71 -0.49 -28.11 -9.62
C PRO A 71 -0.84 -26.94 -8.69
N HIS A 72 -1.77 -26.06 -9.08
CA HIS A 72 -2.07 -24.83 -8.34
C HIS A 72 -2.49 -25.07 -6.88
N GLU A 73 -3.24 -26.13 -6.62
CA GLU A 73 -3.62 -26.59 -5.27
C GLU A 73 -2.40 -26.94 -4.38
N GLY A 74 -1.37 -27.54 -4.96
CA GLY A 74 -0.12 -27.89 -4.28
C GLY A 74 0.77 -26.68 -3.96
N ARG A 75 0.48 -25.52 -4.54
CA ARG A 75 1.22 -24.25 -4.32
C ARG A 75 0.69 -23.41 -3.16
N GLN A 76 -0.37 -23.85 -2.47
CA GLN A 76 -1.00 -23.08 -1.40
C GLN A 76 -0.10 -22.91 -0.16
N THR A 77 0.63 -23.95 0.22
CA THR A 77 1.53 -23.90 1.39
C THR A 77 2.97 -24.19 0.99
N LEU A 78 3.93 -23.51 1.62
CA LEU A 78 5.35 -23.79 1.41
C LEU A 78 5.73 -25.25 1.70
N ARG A 79 4.98 -25.94 2.58
CA ARG A 79 5.21 -27.35 2.89
C ARG A 79 4.79 -28.25 1.72
N SER A 80 3.56 -28.07 1.21
CA SER A 80 3.07 -28.84 0.06
C SER A 80 3.89 -28.56 -1.20
N THR A 81 4.27 -27.30 -1.43
CA THR A 81 5.08 -26.93 -2.59
C THR A 81 6.48 -27.54 -2.51
N ALA A 82 7.11 -27.54 -1.33
CA ALA A 82 8.42 -28.16 -1.14
C ALA A 82 8.38 -29.68 -1.40
N ALA A 83 7.35 -30.36 -0.90
CA ALA A 83 7.16 -31.79 -1.11
C ALA A 83 6.96 -32.14 -2.58
N LEU A 84 6.11 -31.39 -3.29
CA LEU A 84 5.77 -31.66 -4.69
C LEU A 84 6.82 -31.19 -5.70
N SER A 85 7.57 -30.12 -5.41
CA SER A 85 8.64 -29.61 -6.29
C SER A 85 10.00 -30.28 -6.05
N GLY A 86 10.14 -31.06 -4.97
CA GLY A 86 11.43 -31.63 -4.56
C GLY A 86 12.46 -30.58 -4.18
N ILE A 87 12.05 -29.34 -3.88
CA ILE A 87 12.92 -28.23 -3.48
C ILE A 87 12.78 -28.02 -1.97
N PRO A 88 13.89 -27.92 -1.22
CA PRO A 88 13.83 -27.63 0.21
C PRO A 88 13.08 -26.33 0.48
N LYS A 89 12.18 -26.35 1.48
CA LYS A 89 11.40 -25.17 1.90
C LYS A 89 12.25 -23.92 2.12
N THR A 90 13.46 -24.09 2.66
CA THR A 90 14.43 -23.02 2.91
C THR A 90 14.95 -22.38 1.62
N ALA A 91 15.15 -23.16 0.57
CA ALA A 91 15.58 -22.67 -0.74
C ALA A 91 14.46 -21.87 -1.42
N ILE A 92 13.21 -22.33 -1.32
CA ILE A 92 12.03 -21.59 -1.81
C ILE A 92 11.95 -20.24 -1.08
N LEU A 93 12.04 -20.24 0.25
CA LEU A 93 12.00 -19.00 1.05
C LEU A 93 13.12 -18.02 0.71
N ARG A 94 14.34 -18.50 0.49
CA ARG A 94 15.47 -17.67 0.08
C ARG A 94 15.20 -17.05 -1.30
N HIS A 95 14.72 -17.86 -2.23
CA HIS A 95 14.37 -17.37 -3.58
C HIS A 95 13.22 -16.36 -3.56
N MET A 96 12.21 -16.52 -2.68
CA MET A 96 11.13 -15.54 -2.53
C MET A 96 11.61 -14.17 -1.99
N LYS A 97 12.75 -14.11 -1.30
CA LYS A 97 13.32 -12.86 -0.78
C LYS A 97 14.19 -12.09 -1.79
N GLU A 98 14.55 -12.73 -2.90
CA GLU A 98 15.34 -12.10 -3.96
C GLU A 98 14.49 -11.08 -4.74
N PRO A 99 15.06 -9.97 -5.24
CA PRO A 99 14.31 -8.86 -5.86
C PRO A 99 13.50 -9.21 -7.12
N HIS A 100 13.61 -10.43 -7.64
CA HIS A 100 12.78 -10.98 -8.73
C HIS A 100 12.32 -12.43 -8.43
N GLY A 101 12.15 -12.73 -7.15
CA GLY A 101 11.70 -14.01 -6.62
C GLY A 101 10.22 -14.29 -6.85
N LEU A 102 9.79 -15.50 -6.51
CA LEU A 102 8.36 -15.83 -6.45
C LEU A 102 7.70 -15.07 -5.29
N ALA A 103 6.52 -14.51 -5.53
CA ALA A 103 5.74 -13.81 -4.51
C ALA A 103 4.42 -14.53 -4.26
N ALA A 104 4.02 -14.63 -2.99
CA ALA A 104 2.69 -15.09 -2.64
C ALA A 104 1.65 -14.07 -3.14
N ARG A 105 0.57 -14.56 -3.76
CA ARG A 105 -0.55 -13.75 -4.21
C ARG A 105 -1.84 -14.40 -3.73
N THR A 106 -2.71 -13.61 -3.15
CA THR A 106 -4.07 -14.02 -2.82
C THR A 106 -4.97 -13.69 -4.00
N SER A 107 -5.65 -14.68 -4.59
CA SER A 107 -6.76 -14.44 -5.50
C SER A 107 -8.00 -14.15 -4.67
N GLN A 108 -8.30 -12.88 -4.42
CA GLN A 108 -9.65 -12.51 -4.02
C GLN A 108 -10.54 -12.65 -5.26
N LEU A 109 -11.39 -13.68 -5.29
CA LEU A 109 -12.42 -13.79 -6.31
C LEU A 109 -13.47 -12.72 -6.00
N LYS A 110 -13.48 -11.65 -6.80
CA LYS A 110 -14.64 -10.76 -6.84
C LYS A 110 -15.83 -11.56 -7.39
N PRO A 111 -17.04 -11.41 -6.84
CA PRO A 111 -18.22 -12.07 -7.40
C PRO A 111 -18.33 -11.74 -8.89
N LEU A 112 -18.68 -12.75 -9.70
CA LEU A 112 -18.84 -12.59 -11.13
C LEU A 112 -20.01 -11.63 -11.39
N LEU A 113 -19.74 -10.51 -12.06
CA LEU A 113 -20.81 -9.65 -12.57
C LEU A 113 -21.57 -10.42 -13.64
N THR A 114 -22.91 -10.36 -13.57
CA THR A 114 -23.78 -10.72 -14.68
C THR A 114 -23.72 -9.65 -15.77
N ASP A 115 -24.09 -9.99 -16.99
CA ASP A 115 -24.15 -9.05 -18.12
C ASP A 115 -25.13 -7.90 -17.83
N ASP A 116 -26.25 -8.19 -17.16
CA ASP A 116 -27.21 -7.18 -16.70
C ASP A 116 -26.58 -6.20 -15.71
N ASN A 117 -25.81 -6.70 -14.74
CA ASN A 117 -25.07 -5.85 -13.80
C ASN A 117 -24.02 -5.01 -14.54
N MET A 118 -23.36 -5.55 -15.57
CA MET A 118 -22.42 -4.77 -16.39
C MET A 118 -23.13 -3.64 -17.15
N LEU A 119 -24.31 -3.92 -17.71
CA LEU A 119 -25.09 -2.97 -18.49
C LEU A 119 -25.64 -1.84 -17.63
N GLU A 120 -26.27 -2.15 -16.49
CA GLU A 120 -26.74 -1.13 -15.55
C GLU A 120 -25.60 -0.22 -15.07
N ARG A 121 -24.44 -0.79 -14.79
CA ARG A 121 -23.24 -0.03 -14.39
C ARG A 121 -22.69 0.83 -15.50
N LEU A 122 -22.75 0.38 -16.75
CA LEU A 122 -22.34 1.17 -17.90
C LEU A 122 -23.28 2.37 -18.08
N TRP A 123 -24.60 2.13 -18.03
CA TRP A 123 -25.60 3.19 -18.12
C TRP A 123 -25.46 4.22 -17.00
N PHE A 124 -25.22 3.77 -15.77
CA PHE A 124 -24.91 4.64 -14.64
C PHE A 124 -23.66 5.50 -14.90
N ALA A 125 -22.58 4.90 -15.39
CA ALA A 125 -21.33 5.62 -15.64
C ALA A 125 -21.44 6.61 -16.82
N VAL A 126 -22.24 6.28 -17.84
CA VAL A 126 -22.49 7.14 -19.00
C VAL A 126 -23.37 8.33 -18.61
N SER A 127 -24.41 8.12 -17.80
CA SER A 127 -25.27 9.21 -17.32
C SER A 127 -24.51 10.21 -16.45
N PHE A 128 -23.61 9.73 -15.59
CA PHE A 128 -22.76 10.59 -14.75
C PHE A 128 -21.79 11.46 -15.57
N LYS A 129 -21.16 10.88 -16.61
CA LYS A 129 -20.15 11.58 -17.43
C LYS A 129 -20.71 12.70 -18.31
N GLN A 130 -21.99 12.66 -18.67
CA GLN A 130 -22.61 13.66 -19.54
C GLN A 130 -23.09 14.90 -18.77
N ILE A 131 -23.19 14.80 -17.44
CA ILE A 131 -23.90 15.78 -16.60
C ILE A 131 -22.96 16.42 -15.56
N PHE A 132 -21.89 15.73 -15.16
CA PHE A 132 -21.03 16.17 -14.06
C PHE A 132 -19.56 15.79 -14.31
N ASP A 133 -18.63 16.69 -13.97
CA ASP A 133 -17.19 16.51 -14.13
C ASP A 133 -16.56 15.60 -13.06
N GLY A 134 -17.36 15.06 -12.14
CA GLY A 134 -16.91 14.21 -11.04
C GLY A 134 -16.34 14.99 -9.86
N LYS A 135 -16.38 16.34 -9.87
CA LYS A 135 -15.73 17.19 -8.86
C LYS A 135 -16.65 18.30 -8.35
N ILE A 136 -17.01 18.24 -7.07
CA ILE A 136 -17.77 19.34 -6.44
C ILE A 136 -16.81 20.46 -6.01
N GLY A 137 -15.85 20.13 -5.15
CA GLY A 137 -14.85 21.05 -4.62
C GLY A 137 -13.94 20.33 -3.63
N ILE A 138 -12.94 21.05 -3.15
CA ILE A 138 -12.04 20.60 -2.10
C ILE A 138 -11.82 21.75 -1.14
N TRP A 139 -11.99 21.50 0.16
CA TRP A 139 -11.92 22.54 1.19
C TRP A 139 -11.01 22.07 2.34
N PRO A 140 -9.86 22.73 2.54
CA PRO A 140 -8.93 22.36 3.60
C PRO A 140 -9.39 22.90 4.96
N PHE A 141 -9.29 22.06 6.01
CA PHE A 141 -9.47 22.51 7.39
C PHE A 141 -8.18 23.14 7.92
N VAL A 142 -8.07 24.46 7.77
CA VAL A 142 -6.92 25.25 8.24
C VAL A 142 -7.33 26.54 8.93
N GLU A 143 -6.48 26.97 9.85
CA GLU A 143 -6.60 28.24 10.56
C GLU A 143 -5.32 29.06 10.35
N GLU A 144 -5.43 30.38 10.21
CA GLU A 144 -4.27 31.28 10.21
C GLU A 144 -3.79 31.52 11.64
N VAL A 145 -2.61 31.00 11.97
CA VAL A 145 -2.02 31.10 13.31
C VAL A 145 -0.69 31.85 13.24
N ALA A 146 -0.50 32.82 14.12
CA ALA A 146 0.76 33.54 14.24
C ALA A 146 1.88 32.63 14.79
N ALA A 147 3.03 32.60 14.13
CA ALA A 147 4.17 31.78 14.52
C ALA A 147 4.65 32.13 15.94
N VAL A 148 4.48 31.18 16.86
CA VAL A 148 4.80 31.37 18.30
C VAL A 148 6.30 31.54 18.53
N ARG A 149 7.13 30.89 17.70
CA ARG A 149 8.59 30.88 17.84
C ARG A 149 9.25 31.35 16.55
N SER A 150 10.25 32.22 16.68
CA SER A 150 11.12 32.58 15.56
C SER A 150 11.98 31.39 15.15
N SER A 151 12.17 31.21 13.84
CA SER A 151 13.17 30.30 13.28
C SER A 151 13.98 31.01 12.20
N LYS A 152 15.03 30.37 11.69
CA LYS A 152 15.91 30.93 10.65
C LYS A 152 15.17 31.43 9.41
N ASN A 153 14.00 30.85 9.11
CA ASN A 153 13.21 31.17 7.92
C ASN A 153 11.89 31.90 8.23
N ARG A 154 11.58 32.17 9.50
CA ARG A 154 10.30 32.80 9.91
C ARG A 154 10.46 33.60 11.20
N PRO A 155 10.30 34.94 11.18
CA PRO A 155 10.25 35.71 12.40
C PRO A 155 9.02 35.33 13.24
N LYS A 156 9.08 35.62 14.55
CA LYS A 156 7.93 35.41 15.44
C LYS A 156 6.79 36.33 14.99
N GLY A 157 5.57 35.80 14.94
CA GLY A 157 4.38 36.56 14.54
C GLY A 157 4.03 36.49 13.06
N THR A 158 4.81 35.81 12.20
CA THR A 158 4.39 35.53 10.82
C THR A 158 3.11 34.68 10.82
N LEU A 159 2.08 35.10 10.10
CA LEU A 159 0.85 34.30 9.91
C LEU A 159 1.18 33.05 9.09
N GLU A 160 0.86 31.89 9.63
CA GLU A 160 1.03 30.60 8.98
C GLU A 160 -0.25 29.80 9.07
N LEU A 161 -0.58 29.08 7.99
CA LEU A 161 -1.68 28.13 8.01
C LEU A 161 -1.29 26.93 8.87
N ALA A 162 -2.13 26.63 9.87
CA ALA A 162 -2.01 25.46 10.72
C ALA A 162 -3.21 24.52 10.47
N PRO A 163 -3.00 23.19 10.54
CA PRO A 163 -4.10 22.25 10.41
C PRO A 163 -5.05 22.39 11.59
N GLN A 164 -6.34 22.50 11.30
CA GLN A 164 -7.40 22.55 12.30
C GLN A 164 -7.96 21.14 12.54
N SER A 165 -8.27 20.81 13.78
CA SER A 165 -8.99 19.57 14.09
C SER A 165 -10.45 19.67 13.64
N VAL A 166 -10.94 18.66 12.93
CA VAL A 166 -12.33 18.62 12.45
C VAL A 166 -13.26 18.26 13.62
N ASN A 167 -13.98 19.25 14.11
CA ASN A 167 -15.07 19.11 15.08
C ASN A 167 -16.44 19.11 14.38
N ALA A 168 -17.51 18.78 15.10
CA ALA A 168 -18.86 18.72 14.54
C ALA A 168 -19.30 20.08 13.98
N ASP A 169 -19.09 21.17 14.73
CA ASP A 169 -19.52 22.51 14.32
C ASP A 169 -18.79 23.00 13.07
N GLY A 170 -17.46 22.86 13.02
CA GLY A 170 -16.67 23.24 11.85
C GLY A 170 -16.99 22.38 10.63
N TYR A 171 -17.32 21.10 10.84
CA TYR A 171 -17.76 20.22 9.76
C TYR A 171 -19.15 20.62 9.22
N GLN A 172 -20.09 20.91 10.11
CA GLN A 172 -21.43 21.37 9.73
C GLN A 172 -21.36 22.68 8.95
N ASP A 173 -20.60 23.66 9.46
CA ASP A 173 -20.42 24.97 8.83
C ASP A 173 -19.85 24.83 7.41
N MET A 174 -18.79 24.02 7.25
CA MET A 174 -18.20 23.69 5.97
C MET A 174 -19.23 23.08 5.00
N VAL A 175 -20.02 22.10 5.46
CA VAL A 175 -21.01 21.45 4.58
C VAL A 175 -22.11 22.41 4.16
N MET A 176 -22.60 23.24 5.07
CA MET A 176 -23.72 24.16 4.79
C MET A 176 -23.31 25.37 3.96
N ASN A 177 -22.11 25.91 4.18
CA ASN A 177 -21.67 27.15 3.52
C ASN A 177 -20.90 26.89 2.22
N GLU A 178 -20.25 25.74 2.09
CA GLU A 178 -19.39 25.45 0.93
C GLU A 178 -19.94 24.30 0.08
N VAL A 179 -20.20 23.15 0.71
CA VAL A 179 -20.55 21.91 -0.01
C VAL A 179 -21.96 21.97 -0.62
N VAL A 180 -22.97 22.31 0.17
CA VAL A 180 -24.38 22.38 -0.27
C VAL A 180 -24.55 23.39 -1.41
N PRO A 181 -24.04 24.63 -1.31
CA PRO A 181 -24.10 25.59 -2.42
C PRO A 181 -23.37 25.10 -3.67
N ALA A 182 -22.19 24.50 -3.53
CA ALA A 182 -21.46 23.95 -4.67
C ALA A 182 -22.22 22.82 -5.37
N ILE A 183 -22.92 21.96 -4.62
CA ILE A 183 -23.81 20.93 -5.16
C ILE A 183 -24.95 21.58 -5.94
N GLN A 184 -25.63 22.59 -5.39
CA GLN A 184 -26.75 23.26 -6.08
C GLN A 184 -26.34 23.95 -7.39
N VAL A 185 -25.10 24.45 -7.46
CA VAL A 185 -24.56 25.09 -8.67
C VAL A 185 -24.17 24.06 -9.73
N LYS A 186 -23.55 22.94 -9.32
CA LYS A 186 -22.95 21.97 -10.25
C LYS A 186 -23.88 20.83 -10.64
N MET A 187 -24.88 20.51 -9.82
CA MET A 187 -25.82 19.43 -10.11
C MET A 187 -27.03 19.94 -10.91
N PRO A 188 -27.58 19.11 -11.83
CA PRO A 188 -28.77 19.47 -12.58
C PRO A 188 -29.98 19.65 -11.65
N ARG A 189 -30.84 20.62 -11.99
CA ARG A 189 -32.10 20.82 -11.28
C ARG A 189 -33.05 19.64 -11.51
N GLY A 190 -33.79 19.27 -10.46
CA GLY A 190 -34.78 18.18 -10.52
C GLY A 190 -34.22 16.78 -10.23
N VAL A 191 -32.93 16.66 -9.87
CA VAL A 191 -32.33 15.42 -9.38
C VAL A 191 -32.14 15.51 -7.87
N VAL A 192 -32.49 14.44 -7.16
CA VAL A 192 -32.17 14.30 -5.73
C VAL A 192 -30.74 13.75 -5.61
N VAL A 193 -29.86 14.51 -4.96
CA VAL A 193 -28.45 14.18 -4.77
C VAL A 193 -28.28 13.48 -3.42
N LYS A 194 -27.64 12.31 -3.41
CA LYS A 194 -27.28 11.63 -2.16
C LYS A 194 -25.88 12.06 -1.71
N LEU A 195 -25.81 12.82 -0.63
CA LEU A 195 -24.56 13.16 0.04
C LEU A 195 -24.14 11.99 0.94
N GLN A 196 -23.20 11.20 0.44
CA GLN A 196 -22.79 9.98 1.09
C GLN A 196 -21.58 10.22 2.01
N LEU A 197 -21.76 10.09 3.33
CA LEU A 197 -20.76 10.36 4.37
C LEU A 197 -20.30 9.08 5.08
N ASP A 198 -19.07 9.05 5.58
CA ASP A 198 -18.62 7.96 6.47
C ASP A 198 -19.20 8.11 7.89
N ASN A 199 -19.07 7.08 8.73
CA ASN A 199 -19.61 7.06 10.10
C ASN A 199 -18.72 7.73 11.17
N ALA A 200 -17.81 8.64 10.79
CA ALA A 200 -17.01 9.39 11.75
C ALA A 200 -17.91 10.26 12.65
N SER A 201 -17.48 10.45 13.90
CA SER A 201 -18.30 11.15 14.89
C SER A 201 -18.73 12.57 14.46
N PRO A 202 -17.87 13.39 13.84
CA PRO A 202 -18.26 14.72 13.38
C PRO A 202 -19.33 14.70 12.29
N HIS A 203 -19.41 13.67 11.44
CA HIS A 203 -20.33 13.65 10.30
C HIS A 203 -21.80 13.52 10.70
N ARG A 204 -22.07 13.03 11.91
CA ARG A 204 -23.42 12.88 12.45
C ARG A 204 -24.17 14.20 12.66
N CYS A 205 -23.49 15.35 12.61
CA CYS A 205 -24.15 16.65 12.71
C CYS A 205 -24.90 17.06 11.43
N VAL A 206 -24.54 16.50 10.28
CA VAL A 206 -25.18 16.81 8.99
C VAL A 206 -26.27 15.78 8.74
N THR A 207 -27.53 16.23 8.76
CA THR A 207 -28.69 15.39 8.46
C THR A 207 -29.51 15.96 7.32
N THR A 208 -30.34 15.13 6.70
CA THR A 208 -31.27 15.56 5.64
C THR A 208 -32.21 16.65 6.16
N GLU A 209 -32.68 16.53 7.41
CA GLU A 209 -33.56 17.52 8.04
C GLU A 209 -32.87 18.86 8.24
N LEU A 210 -31.59 18.87 8.61
CA LEU A 210 -30.80 20.10 8.73
C LEU A 210 -30.72 20.82 7.37
N ILE A 211 -30.44 20.08 6.30
CA ILE A 211 -30.31 20.64 4.95
C ILE A 211 -31.67 21.16 4.45
N ALA A 212 -32.75 20.41 4.67
CA ALA A 212 -34.12 20.82 4.35
C ALA A 212 -34.55 22.08 5.11
N HIS A 213 -34.18 22.22 6.39
CA HIS A 213 -34.45 23.43 7.18
C HIS A 213 -33.79 24.69 6.60
N HIS A 214 -32.69 24.53 5.84
CA HIS A 214 -32.04 25.63 5.12
C HIS A 214 -32.62 25.86 3.71
N GLY A 215 -33.78 25.24 3.39
CA GLY A 215 -34.50 25.42 2.14
C GLY A 215 -33.99 24.57 0.99
N VAL A 216 -33.30 23.46 1.27
CA VAL A 216 -32.71 22.58 0.26
C VAL A 216 -33.31 21.18 0.35
N ASP A 217 -34.31 20.89 -0.48
CA ASP A 217 -34.99 19.58 -0.51
C ASP A 217 -34.38 18.61 -1.55
N SER A 218 -33.42 19.08 -2.35
CA SER A 218 -32.79 18.29 -3.42
C SER A 218 -31.60 17.46 -2.97
N ILE A 219 -31.26 17.45 -1.67
CA ILE A 219 -30.08 16.75 -1.13
C ILE A 219 -30.50 15.88 0.04
N GLU A 220 -30.18 14.60 -0.02
CA GLU A 220 -30.40 13.63 1.05
C GLU A 220 -29.05 13.14 1.59
N VAL A 221 -28.91 13.04 2.92
CA VAL A 221 -27.70 12.49 3.54
C VAL A 221 -27.84 10.98 3.69
N ALA A 222 -26.79 10.25 3.31
CA ALA A 222 -26.70 8.80 3.46
C ALA A 222 -25.39 8.40 4.13
N ASN A 223 -25.46 7.52 5.14
CA ASN A 223 -24.27 7.01 5.83
C ASN A 223 -23.76 5.73 5.15
N GLN A 224 -22.44 5.61 5.00
CA GLN A 224 -21.81 4.44 4.39
C GLN A 224 -21.69 3.24 5.34
N PRO A 225 -21.79 2.00 4.82
CA PRO A 225 -21.13 0.87 5.45
C PRO A 225 -19.59 1.04 5.35
N PRO A 226 -18.81 0.53 6.31
CA PRO A 226 -17.37 0.78 6.36
C PRO A 226 -16.63 0.28 5.09
N ASN A 227 -15.76 1.15 4.55
CA ASN A 227 -14.64 0.85 3.62
C ASN A 227 -14.92 0.67 2.11
N VAL A 228 -15.73 1.51 1.44
CA VAL A 228 -15.93 1.32 -0.02
C VAL A 228 -15.41 2.47 -0.89
N LEU A 229 -15.42 3.75 -0.49
CA LEU A 229 -15.26 4.85 -1.47
C LEU A 229 -13.91 5.56 -1.54
N ASP A 230 -13.03 5.38 -0.56
CA ASP A 230 -11.96 6.36 -0.32
C ASP A 230 -10.64 6.05 -1.05
N LEU A 231 -10.25 4.77 -1.09
CA LEU A 231 -8.84 4.45 -1.28
C LEU A 231 -8.28 4.84 -2.66
N GLU A 232 -9.03 4.59 -3.74
CA GLU A 232 -8.53 4.80 -5.10
C GLU A 232 -8.59 6.27 -5.54
N PHE A 233 -9.62 7.01 -5.11
CA PHE A 233 -9.70 8.44 -5.35
C PHE A 233 -8.56 9.18 -4.64
N TYR A 234 -8.36 8.94 -3.34
CA TYR A 234 -7.28 9.59 -2.59
C TYR A 234 -5.90 9.23 -3.13
N LYS A 235 -5.66 7.97 -3.50
CA LYS A 235 -4.39 7.56 -4.14
C LYS A 235 -4.12 8.33 -5.43
N SER A 236 -5.16 8.57 -6.24
CA SER A 236 -5.00 9.26 -7.52
C SER A 236 -4.62 10.74 -7.35
N VAL A 237 -5.26 11.45 -6.42
CA VAL A 237 -4.90 12.84 -6.07
C VAL A 237 -3.52 12.87 -5.40
N GLN A 238 -3.25 11.97 -4.46
CA GLN A 238 -1.98 11.91 -3.74
C GLN A 238 -0.79 11.63 -4.68
N SER A 239 -0.98 10.78 -5.69
CA SER A 239 0.05 10.48 -6.71
C SER A 239 0.48 11.73 -7.49
N LEU A 240 -0.47 12.61 -7.81
CA LEU A 240 -0.19 13.90 -8.47
C LEU A 240 0.44 14.89 -7.50
N GLN A 241 -0.12 15.00 -6.29
CA GLN A 241 0.39 15.88 -5.25
C GLN A 241 1.85 15.58 -4.89
N GLN A 242 2.26 14.30 -4.84
CA GLN A 242 3.63 13.89 -4.51
C GLN A 242 4.67 14.26 -5.58
N GLN A 243 4.23 14.56 -6.81
CA GLN A 243 5.12 15.06 -7.86
C GLN A 243 5.47 16.54 -7.68
N LYS A 244 4.74 17.23 -6.79
CA LYS A 244 4.90 18.65 -6.49
C LYS A 244 5.71 18.82 -5.21
N VAL A 245 6.66 19.75 -5.22
CA VAL A 245 7.49 20.04 -4.05
C VAL A 245 6.75 21.04 -3.16
N ALA A 246 6.33 20.60 -1.98
CA ALA A 246 5.75 21.45 -0.95
C ALA A 246 6.70 21.57 0.26
N ARG A 247 6.95 22.81 0.69
CA ARG A 247 7.80 23.17 1.84
C ARG A 247 7.03 23.87 2.96
N SER A 248 5.75 24.17 2.75
CA SER A 248 4.84 24.76 3.72
C SER A 248 3.44 24.12 3.61
N ILE A 249 2.59 24.35 4.60
CA ILE A 249 1.20 23.89 4.57
C ILE A 249 0.42 24.58 3.44
N GLY A 250 0.65 25.87 3.22
CA GLY A 250 0.05 26.60 2.09
C GLY A 250 0.48 26.03 0.73
N GLU A 251 1.77 25.71 0.55
CA GLU A 251 2.24 25.04 -0.67
C GLU A 251 1.65 23.63 -0.82
N LEU A 252 1.45 22.92 0.29
CA LEU A 252 0.80 21.61 0.26
C LEU A 252 -0.67 21.72 -0.15
N ILE A 253 -1.41 22.69 0.38
CA ILE A 253 -2.81 22.94 0.02
C ILE A 253 -2.91 23.27 -1.47
N ALA A 254 -2.11 24.23 -1.95
CA ALA A 254 -2.08 24.59 -3.36
C ALA A 254 -1.74 23.38 -4.26
N ALA A 255 -0.78 22.55 -3.85
CA ALA A 255 -0.42 21.34 -4.58
C ALA A 255 -1.56 20.31 -4.60
N VAL A 256 -2.32 20.17 -3.50
CA VAL A 256 -3.50 19.28 -3.42
C VAL A 256 -4.64 19.82 -4.27
N GLU A 257 -4.94 21.11 -4.21
CA GLU A 257 -5.97 21.78 -5.03
C GLU A 257 -5.66 21.64 -6.51
N GLU A 258 -4.44 21.96 -6.92
CA GLU A 258 -4.00 21.83 -8.30
C GLU A 258 -4.05 20.36 -8.75
N ALA A 259 -3.58 19.41 -7.93
CA ALA A 259 -3.69 17.97 -8.22
C ALA A 259 -5.16 17.51 -8.36
N PHE A 260 -6.07 18.04 -7.54
CA PHE A 260 -7.49 17.74 -7.61
C PHE A 260 -8.08 18.21 -8.94
N TYR A 261 -7.77 19.43 -9.39
CA TYR A 261 -8.28 19.98 -10.65
C TYR A 261 -7.59 19.39 -11.90
N GLU A 262 -6.30 19.05 -11.83
CA GLU A 262 -5.56 18.35 -12.89
C GLU A 262 -6.07 16.94 -13.17
N LEU A 263 -6.62 16.26 -12.15
CA LEU A 263 -7.03 14.86 -12.26
C LEU A 263 -8.06 14.68 -13.39
N PRO A 264 -7.78 13.90 -14.45
CA PRO A 264 -8.72 13.76 -15.56
C PRO A 264 -10.04 13.11 -15.11
N VAL A 265 -11.17 13.65 -15.58
CA VAL A 265 -12.52 13.10 -15.33
C VAL A 265 -12.62 11.63 -15.74
N THR A 266 -11.82 11.21 -16.73
CA THR A 266 -11.74 9.81 -17.18
C THR A 266 -11.17 8.87 -16.11
N ILE A 267 -10.26 9.35 -15.25
CA ILE A 267 -9.73 8.58 -14.12
C ILE A 267 -10.80 8.49 -13.03
N LEU A 268 -11.50 9.59 -12.72
CA LEU A 268 -12.61 9.61 -11.77
C LEU A 268 -13.76 8.68 -12.17
N GLY A 269 -14.14 8.70 -13.46
CA GLY A 269 -15.14 7.77 -13.98
C GLY A 269 -14.68 6.31 -13.86
N LYS A 270 -13.39 6.02 -14.07
CA LYS A 270 -12.84 4.67 -13.89
C LYS A 270 -12.85 4.23 -12.44
N THR A 271 -12.43 5.09 -11.50
CA THR A 271 -12.49 4.77 -10.06
C THR A 271 -13.92 4.47 -9.67
N PHE A 272 -14.88 5.30 -10.06
CA PHE A 272 -16.30 5.08 -9.77
C PHE A 272 -16.82 3.74 -10.35
N ILE A 273 -16.50 3.41 -11.61
CA ILE A 273 -16.88 2.13 -12.22
C ILE A 273 -16.22 0.94 -11.49
N THR A 274 -14.95 1.07 -11.09
CA THR A 274 -14.24 -0.01 -10.37
C THR A 274 -14.78 -0.23 -8.95
N LEU A 275 -15.35 0.80 -8.32
CA LEU A 275 -16.00 0.69 -7.02
C LEU A 275 -17.28 -0.14 -7.11
N GLN A 276 -18.07 0.03 -8.18
CA GLN A 276 -19.24 -0.81 -8.41
C GLN A 276 -18.86 -2.27 -8.63
N LYS A 277 -17.65 -2.59 -9.13
CA LYS A 277 -17.17 -3.97 -9.39
C LYS A 277 -16.84 -4.79 -8.14
N VAL A 278 -16.92 -4.23 -6.93
CA VAL A 278 -16.74 -4.95 -5.65
C VAL A 278 -18.11 -5.41 -5.16
#